data_AF-A0A0D0APZ4-F1
#
_entry.id   AF-A0A0D0APZ4-F1
#
_cell.length_a   1.000
_cell.length_b   1.000
_cell.length_c   1.000
_cell.angle_alpha   90.00
_cell.angle_beta   90.00
_cell.angle_gamma   90.00
#
_symmetry.space_group_name_H-M   'P 1'
#
loop_
_entity.id
_entity.type
_entity.pdbx_description
1 polymer ?
#
loop_
_entity_poly.entity_id
_entity_poly.type
_entity_poly.pdbx_seq_one_letter_code
_entity_poly.pdbx_strand_id
1 'polypeptide(L)'
;MSSSCDAILKALKECLLNSDCVQKQGHLPSECLKQYSNDLPEQCQLLRKSTFECKRNMLDMRTRFRGNTVGMDAEKLRQQKTPAPPAEP
;
A
#
# COMPACT_ATOMS: atom_id res chain seq x y z
N MET A 1 11.18 0.06 -11.46
CA MET A 1 11.20 -1.21 -10.69
C MET A 1 9.80 -1.79 -10.76
N SER A 2 9.69 -3.11 -10.97
CA SER A 2 8.46 -3.94 -11.01
C SER A 2 7.15 -3.28 -10.53
N SER A 3 6.28 -2.98 -11.49
CA SER A 3 5.03 -2.23 -11.38
C SER A 3 3.98 -2.82 -10.42
N SER A 4 4.15 -4.06 -9.97
CA SER A 4 3.14 -4.78 -9.20
C SER A 4 2.94 -4.24 -7.77
N CYS A 5 3.99 -3.71 -7.14
CA CYS A 5 3.90 -3.18 -5.77
C CYS A 5 3.85 -1.64 -5.71
N ASP A 6 3.94 -0.97 -6.85
CA ASP A 6 4.03 0.50 -6.94
C ASP A 6 2.75 1.18 -6.40
N ALA A 7 1.58 0.60 -6.68
CA ALA A 7 0.30 1.10 -6.19
C ALA A 7 0.22 1.07 -4.65
N ILE A 8 0.60 -0.06 -4.05
CA ILE A 8 0.58 -0.23 -2.58
C ILE A 8 1.64 0.68 -1.94
N LEU A 9 2.82 0.83 -2.56
CA LEU A 9 3.85 1.75 -2.10
C LEU A 9 3.41 3.21 -2.14
N LYS A 10 2.67 3.63 -3.17
CA LYS A 10 2.10 4.98 -3.26
C LYS A 10 1.06 5.21 -2.16
N ALA A 11 0.13 4.27 -1.99
CA ALA A 11 -0.87 4.35 -0.93
C ALA A 11 -0.24 4.41 0.46
N LEU A 12 0.83 3.65 0.71
CA LEU A 12 1.57 3.69 1.98
C LEU A 12 2.22 5.06 2.22
N LYS A 13 2.83 5.67 1.19
CA LYS A 13 3.41 7.01 1.29
C LYS A 13 2.35 8.06 1.59
N GLU A 14 1.23 8.03 0.90
CA GLU A 14 0.09 8.92 1.15
C GLU A 14 -0.42 8.77 2.58
N CYS A 15 -0.55 7.53 3.08
CA CYS A 15 -0.97 7.26 4.45
C CYS A 15 0.01 7.87 5.47
N LEU A 16 1.32 7.74 5.24
CA LEU A 16 2.33 8.31 6.13
C LEU A 16 2.31 9.85 6.16
N LEU A 17 2.13 10.49 5.01
CA LEU A 17 2.05 11.96 4.92
C LEU A 17 0.84 12.53 5.68
N ASN A 18 -0.25 11.76 5.74
CA ASN A 18 -1.45 12.12 6.50
C ASN A 18 -1.42 11.64 7.96
N SER A 19 -0.41 10.86 8.34
CA SER A 19 -0.32 10.31 9.69
C SER A 19 0.22 11.33 10.68
N ASP A 20 -0.21 11.16 11.93
CA ASP A 20 0.20 12.00 13.06
C ASP A 20 1.72 12.02 13.28
N CYS A 21 2.43 10.94 12.96
CA CYS A 21 3.88 10.88 13.12
C CYS A 21 4.62 11.89 12.21
N VAL A 22 4.12 12.12 10.99
CA VAL A 22 4.71 13.11 10.08
C VAL A 22 4.11 14.50 10.33
N GLN A 23 2.80 14.60 10.52
CA GLN A 23 2.13 15.89 10.68
C GLN A 23 2.33 16.53 12.06
N LYS A 24 2.24 15.75 13.15
CA LYS A 24 2.36 16.28 14.52
C LYS A 24 3.81 16.29 15.01
N GLN A 25 4.56 15.23 14.74
CA GLN A 25 5.93 15.09 15.28
C GLN A 25 7.02 15.55 14.28
N GLY A 26 6.70 15.72 13.00
CA GLY A 26 7.65 16.18 11.99
C GLY A 26 8.75 15.16 11.66
N HIS A 27 8.56 13.89 12.01
CA HIS A 27 9.54 12.85 11.73
C HIS A 27 9.54 12.43 10.26
N LEU A 28 10.68 11.90 9.80
CA LEU A 28 10.74 11.34 8.45
C LEU A 28 9.82 10.11 8.36
N PRO A 29 9.13 9.90 7.23
CA PRO A 29 8.27 8.73 7.03
C PRO A 29 8.99 7.39 7.29
N SER A 30 10.29 7.33 6.99
CA SER A 30 11.15 6.17 7.26
C SER A 30 11.34 5.90 8.76
N GLU A 31 11.45 6.95 9.57
CA GLU A 31 11.57 6.86 11.03
C GLU A 31 10.22 6.47 11.65
N CYS A 32 9.12 7.04 11.15
CA CYS A 32 7.77 6.65 11.56
C CYS A 32 7.49 5.15 11.38
N LEU A 33 8.00 4.55 10.29
CA LEU A 33 7.89 3.11 10.08
C LEU A 33 8.78 2.30 11.03
N LYS A 34 9.96 2.79 11.42
CA LYS A 34 10.87 2.02 12.28
C LYS A 34 10.53 2.12 13.75
N GLN A 35 10.37 3.34 14.25
CA GLN A 35 10.25 3.64 15.67
C GLN A 35 8.78 3.68 16.13
N TYR A 36 7.89 4.24 15.31
CA TYR A 36 6.54 4.62 15.72
C TYR A 36 5.44 3.75 15.12
N SER A 37 5.76 2.52 14.74
CA SER A 37 4.83 1.62 14.03
C SER A 37 3.48 1.39 14.72
N ASN A 38 3.43 1.48 16.05
CA ASN A 38 2.22 1.32 16.86
C ASN A 38 1.38 2.60 16.97
N ASP A 39 2.01 3.77 16.81
CA ASP A 39 1.36 5.09 16.85
C ASP A 39 0.67 5.43 15.51
N LEU A 40 0.97 4.65 14.47
CA LEU A 40 0.34 4.84 13.17
C LEU A 40 -1.10 4.29 13.17
N PRO A 41 -2.01 4.94 12.44
CA PRO A 41 -3.36 4.44 12.27
C PRO A 41 -3.37 3.05 11.61
N GLU A 42 -4.37 2.24 11.94
CA GLU A 42 -4.48 0.84 11.51
C GLU A 42 -4.35 0.69 9.98
N GLN A 43 -4.92 1.63 9.22
CA GLN A 43 -4.81 1.66 7.76
C GLN A 43 -3.36 1.68 7.26
N CYS A 44 -2.48 2.47 7.89
CA CYS A 44 -1.07 2.52 7.49
C CYS A 44 -0.34 1.24 7.90
N GLN A 45 -0.73 0.60 9.00
CA GLN A 45 -0.17 -0.68 9.44
C GLN A 45 -0.55 -1.81 8.46
N LEU A 46 -1.78 -1.82 7.96
CA LEU A 46 -2.24 -2.75 6.92
C LEU A 46 -1.51 -2.54 5.59
N LEU A 47 -1.34 -1.29 5.17
CA LEU A 47 -0.54 -0.95 3.98
C LEU A 47 0.92 -1.39 4.12
N ARG A 48 1.49 -1.29 5.34
CA ARG A 48 2.84 -1.80 5.61
C ARG A 48 2.93 -3.32 5.47
N LYS A 49 1.96 -4.05 6.00
CA LYS A 49 1.92 -5.52 5.87
C LYS A 49 1.79 -5.92 4.40
N SER A 50 0.87 -5.31 3.66
CA SER A 50 0.66 -5.60 2.24
C SER A 50 1.87 -5.22 1.36
N THR A 51 2.58 -4.12 1.65
CA THR A 51 3.85 -3.81 0.94
C THR A 51 4.94 -4.83 1.21
N PHE A 52 5.06 -5.31 2.46
CA PHE A 52 6.00 -6.37 2.82
C PHE A 52 5.65 -7.69 2.11
N GLU A 53 4.37 -8.08 2.13
CA GLU A 53 3.88 -9.27 1.43
C GLU A 53 4.06 -9.18 -0.07
N CYS A 54 3.77 -8.02 -0.68
CA CYS A 54 3.96 -7.81 -2.12
C CYS A 54 5.43 -7.97 -2.52
N LYS A 55 6.36 -7.37 -1.76
CA LYS A 55 7.81 -7.53 -2.00
C LYS A 55 8.26 -8.97 -1.79
N ARG A 56 7.78 -9.62 -0.71
CA ARG A 56 8.09 -11.02 -0.42
C ARG A 56 7.61 -11.93 -1.56
N ASN A 57 6.40 -11.70 -2.05
CA ASN A 57 5.82 -12.48 -3.13
C ASN A 57 6.54 -12.29 -4.47
N MET A 58 7.10 -11.10 -4.69
CA MET A 58 7.88 -10.80 -5.89
C MET A 58 9.25 -11.51 -5.90
N LEU A 59 9.81 -11.76 -4.71
CA LEU A 59 11.08 -12.46 -4.53
C LEU A 59 10.89 -13.99 -4.47
N ASP A 60 9.71 -14.46 -4.06
CA ASP A 60 9.40 -15.88 -4.00
C ASP A 60 9.16 -16.46 -5.42
N MET A 61 10.04 -17.36 -5.84
CA MET A 61 9.94 -18.03 -7.15
C MET A 61 8.69 -18.92 -7.27
N ARG A 62 8.15 -19.41 -6.14
CA ARG A 62 7.01 -20.36 -6.13
C ARG A 62 5.69 -19.71 -6.53
N THR A 63 5.54 -18.41 -6.30
CA THR A 63 4.33 -17.65 -6.61
C THR A 63 4.38 -16.96 -7.97
N ARG A 64 5.55 -16.92 -8.62
CA ARG A 64 5.69 -16.46 -10.02
C ARG A 64 4.91 -17.34 -11.00
N PHE A 65 4.77 -18.64 -10.72
CA PHE A 65 4.04 -19.58 -11.57
C PHE A 65 2.52 -19.60 -11.32
N ARG A 66 2.06 -19.23 -10.13
CA ARG A 66 0.63 -19.24 -9.75
C ARG A 66 -0.03 -17.86 -9.77
N GLY A 67 0.72 -16.82 -10.09
CA GLY A 67 0.26 -15.44 -10.05
C GLY A 67 0.38 -14.83 -8.66
N ASN A 68 0.75 -13.54 -8.62
CA ASN A 68 0.81 -12.76 -7.40
C ASN A 68 -0.61 -12.30 -7.02
N THR A 69 -1.27 -13.04 -6.12
CA THR A 69 -2.63 -12.72 -5.65
C THR A 69 -2.73 -11.32 -5.03
N VAL A 70 -1.70 -10.87 -4.32
CA VAL A 70 -1.63 -9.54 -3.70
C VAL A 70 -1.64 -8.40 -4.74
N GLY A 71 -1.09 -8.66 -5.94
CA GLY A 71 -1.13 -7.70 -7.05
C GLY A 71 -2.50 -7.60 -7.72
N MET A 72 -3.26 -8.69 -7.74
CA MET A 72 -4.62 -8.73 -8.31
C MET A 72 -5.60 -7.94 -7.44
N ASP A 73 -5.44 -7.96 -6.11
CA ASP A 73 -6.27 -7.17 -5.20
C ASP A 73 -6.04 -5.66 -5.34
N ALA A 74 -4.82 -5.22 -5.69
CA ALA A 74 -4.52 -3.81 -5.94
C ALA A 74 -5.18 -3.29 -7.23
N GLU A 75 -5.30 -4.13 -8.27
CA GLU A 75 -6.04 -3.79 -9.49
C GLU A 75 -7.55 -3.73 -9.23
N LYS A 76 -8.06 -4.65 -8.39
CA LYS A 76 -9.45 -4.62 -7.91
C LYS A 76 -9.77 -3.38 -7.06
N LEU A 77 -8.84 -2.95 -6.20
CA LEU A 77 -8.96 -1.69 -5.44
C LEU A 77 -8.92 -0.46 -6.37
N ARG A 78 -8.09 -0.46 -7.42
CA ARG A 78 -8.09 0.62 -8.43
C ARG A 78 -9.41 0.67 -9.20
N GLN A 79 -9.97 -0.48 -9.57
CA GLN A 79 -11.27 -0.55 -10.24
C GLN A 79 -12.42 -0.07 -9.34
N GLN A 80 -12.37 -0.35 -8.03
CA GLN A 80 -13.34 0.16 -7.05
C GLN A 80 -13.25 1.67 -6.79
N LYS A 81 -12.15 2.34 -7.14
CA LYS A 81 -11.97 3.79 -6.96
C LYS A 81 -12.43 4.63 -8.16
N THR A 82 -12.95 4.03 -9.23
CA THR A 82 -13.57 4.79 -10.33
C THR A 82 -15.04 5.04 -9.98
N PRO A 83 -15.47 6.27 -9.61
CA PRO A 83 -16.88 6.57 -9.55
C PRO A 83 -17.41 6.55 -10.99
N ALA A 84 -18.51 5.82 -11.20
CA ALA A 84 -19.23 5.79 -12.46
C ALA A 84 -19.54 7.23 -12.94
N PRO A 85 -19.38 7.55 -14.24
CA PRO A 85 -20.18 8.62 -14.82
C PRO A 85 -21.62 8.09 -14.95
N PRO A 86 -22.64 8.85 -14.50
CA PRO A 86 -24.02 8.49 -14.72
C PRO A 86 -24.43 8.80 -16.17
N ALA A 87 -25.56 8.22 -16.56
CA ALA A 87 -26.40 8.53 -17.72
C ALA A 87 -26.23 7.63 -18.95
N GLU A 88 -27.11 6.62 -18.95
CA GLU A 88 -27.79 6.00 -20.08
C GLU A 88 -28.34 7.05 -21.09
N PRO A 89 -28.51 6.65 -22.36
CA PRO A 89 -29.84 6.79 -22.97
C PRO A 89 -30.45 5.46 -23.42
#